data_AF-A0A3C1WV63-F1
#
_entry.id   AF-A0A3C1WV63-F1
#
_cell.length_a   1.000
_cell.length_b   1.000
_cell.length_c   1.000
_cell.angle_alpha   90.00
_cell.angle_beta   90.00
_cell.angle_gamma   90.00
#
_symmetry.space_group_name_H-M   'P 1'
#
loop_
_entity.id
_entity.type
_entity.pdbx_description
1 polymer ?
#
loop_
_entity_poly.entity_id
_entity_poly.type
_entity_poly.pdbx_seq_one_letter_code
_entity_poly.pdbx_strand_id
1 'polypeptide(L)'
;MTKGEDLRVVKSIREIKQAFLRLILKKPMDKIKISDIADEALINRKTFYRHFTVLSDVPKRICSDFAEELSEGLKALDPENLRGGYHYFTIC
;
A
#
# COMPACT_ATOMS: atom_id res chain seq x y z
N MET A 1 -21.52 -6.49 -7.48
CA MET A 1 -20.37 -5.56 -7.45
C MET A 1 -20.04 -5.16 -8.88
N THR A 2 -20.00 -3.85 -9.15
CA THR A 2 -19.71 -3.30 -10.49
C THR A 2 -18.27 -2.78 -10.55
N LYS A 3 -17.61 -2.83 -11.72
CA LYS A 3 -16.20 -2.41 -11.91
C LYS A 3 -15.88 -1.00 -11.36
N GLY A 4 -16.86 -0.09 -11.36
CA GLY A 4 -16.70 1.27 -10.82
C GLY A 4 -16.76 1.38 -9.29
N GLU A 5 -17.32 0.40 -8.58
CA GLU A 5 -17.21 0.33 -7.11
C GLU A 5 -15.79 -0.04 -6.70
N ASP A 6 -15.17 -0.97 -7.41
CA ASP A 6 -13.80 -1.44 -7.15
C ASP A 6 -12.78 -0.29 -7.28
N LEU A 7 -12.84 0.46 -8.38
CA LEU A 7 -11.95 1.62 -8.60
C LEU A 7 -12.08 2.69 -7.50
N ARG A 8 -13.29 2.88 -6.96
CA ARG A 8 -13.51 3.82 -5.84
C ARG A 8 -12.87 3.31 -4.55
N VAL A 9 -12.96 2.02 -4.29
CA VAL A 9 -12.30 1.37 -3.14
C VAL A 9 -10.78 1.55 -3.23
N VAL A 10 -10.19 1.16 -4.36
CA VAL A 10 -8.74 1.27 -4.60
C VAL A 10 -8.26 2.71 -4.41
N LYS A 11 -8.96 3.68 -5.02
CA LYS A 11 -8.63 5.10 -4.86
C LYS A 11 -8.69 5.52 -3.39
N SER A 12 -9.78 5.22 -2.68
CA SER A 12 -9.91 5.63 -1.28
C SER A 12 -8.85 5.03 -0.36
N ILE A 13 -8.48 3.76 -0.54
CA ILE A 13 -7.40 3.13 0.24
C ILE A 13 -6.08 3.85 -0.01
N ARG A 14 -5.77 4.16 -1.29
CA ARG A 14 -4.55 4.89 -1.65
C ARG A 14 -4.48 6.28 -1.02
N GLU A 15 -5.56 7.06 -1.12
CA GLU A 15 -5.59 8.40 -0.54
C GLU A 15 -5.46 8.37 1.00
N ILE A 16 -6.09 7.40 1.67
CA ILE A 16 -5.94 7.19 3.12
C ILE A 16 -4.48 6.90 3.50
N LYS A 17 -3.82 5.97 2.79
CA LYS A 17 -2.40 5.64 3.03
C LYS A 17 -1.52 6.88 2.87
N GLN A 18 -1.70 7.64 1.80
CA GLN A 18 -0.89 8.83 1.54
C GLN A 18 -1.14 9.95 2.57
N ALA A 19 -2.39 10.19 2.95
CA ALA A 19 -2.72 11.15 3.99
C ALA A 19 -2.06 10.80 5.33
N PHE A 20 -2.10 9.52 5.72
CA PHE A 20 -1.39 9.05 6.90
C PHE A 20 0.13 9.32 6.82
N LEU A 21 0.76 8.99 5.70
CA LEU A 21 2.19 9.24 5.48
C LEU A 21 2.54 10.74 5.54
N ARG A 22 1.67 11.62 5.04
CA ARG A 22 1.86 13.07 5.15
C ARG A 22 1.72 13.57 6.59
N LEU A 23 0.79 12.99 7.36
CA LEU A 23 0.53 13.41 8.74
C LEU A 23 1.61 12.93 9.71
N ILE A 24 2.12 11.71 9.54
CA ILE A 24 3.16 11.15 10.43
C ILE A 24 4.49 11.90 10.31
N LEU A 25 4.74 12.56 9.18
CA LEU A 25 5.89 13.46 8.99
C LEU A 25 5.71 14.81 9.71
N LYS A 26 4.48 15.21 10.03
CA LYS A 26 4.16 16.51 10.65
C LYS A 26 3.97 16.40 12.17
N LYS A 27 3.50 15.27 12.68
CA LYS A 27 3.19 15.07 14.10
C LYS A 27 3.26 13.60 14.52
N PRO A 28 3.53 13.32 15.81
CA PRO A 28 3.61 11.94 16.30
C PRO A 28 2.25 11.22 16.20
N MET A 29 2.30 9.89 16.07
CA MET A 29 1.15 9.04 15.76
C MET A 29 0.01 9.15 16.79
N ASP A 30 0.34 9.28 18.07
CA ASP A 30 -0.62 9.42 19.17
C ASP A 30 -1.46 10.72 19.07
N LYS A 31 -0.99 11.72 18.32
CA LYS A 31 -1.69 12.98 18.04
C LYS A 31 -2.42 12.99 16.69
N ILE A 32 -2.33 11.92 15.91
CA ILE A 32 -3.07 11.76 14.67
C ILE A 32 -4.46 11.20 15.01
N LYS A 33 -5.51 11.87 14.55
CA LYS A 33 -6.89 11.39 14.65
C LYS A 33 -7.38 10.89 13.30
N ILE A 34 -8.40 10.03 13.32
CA ILE A 34 -9.08 9.58 12.10
C ILE A 34 -9.68 10.78 11.33
N SER A 35 -10.12 11.82 12.03
CA SER A 35 -10.58 13.07 11.39
C SER A 35 -9.49 13.73 10.56
N ASP A 36 -8.27 13.82 11.08
CA ASP A 36 -7.16 14.47 10.37
C ASP A 36 -6.84 13.73 9.08
N ILE A 37 -6.89 12.39 9.11
CA ILE A 37 -6.70 11.55 7.91
C ILE A 37 -7.85 11.76 6.93
N ALA A 38 -9.08 11.78 7.40
CA ALA A 38 -10.24 11.97 6.54
C ALA A 38 -10.19 13.33 5.82
N ASP A 39 -9.80 14.37 6.54
CA ASP A 39 -9.66 15.73 6.02
C ASP A 39 -8.49 15.80 5.01
N GLU A 40 -7.31 15.26 5.36
CA GLU A 40 -6.12 15.26 4.50
C GLU A 40 -6.27 14.35 3.26
N ALA A 41 -7.09 13.30 3.33
CA ALA A 41 -7.41 12.41 2.21
C ALA A 41 -8.64 12.88 1.39
N LEU A 42 -9.30 13.97 1.81
CA LEU A 42 -10.53 14.48 1.18
C LEU A 42 -11.64 13.41 1.05
N ILE A 43 -11.87 12.66 2.14
CA ILE A 43 -12.90 11.63 2.20
C ILE A 43 -13.84 11.84 3.38
N ASN A 44 -15.04 11.27 3.29
CA ASN A 44 -15.91 11.16 4.45
C ASN A 44 -15.32 10.17 5.48
N ARG A 45 -15.42 10.46 6.77
CA ARG A 45 -15.00 9.55 7.85
C ARG A 45 -15.64 8.15 7.75
N LYS A 46 -16.87 8.03 7.25
CA LYS A 46 -17.51 6.73 6.96
C LYS A 46 -16.76 5.90 5.91
N THR A 47 -16.11 6.56 4.95
CA THR A 47 -15.26 5.90 3.96
C THR A 47 -14.00 5.32 4.61
N PHE A 48 -13.40 6.00 5.58
CA PHE A 48 -12.31 5.41 6.37
C PHE A 48 -12.75 4.10 7.02
N TYR A 49 -13.90 4.13 7.71
CA TYR A 49 -14.43 2.95 8.43
C TYR A 49 -14.87 1.79 7.54
N ARG A 50 -15.01 2.01 6.22
CA ARG A 50 -15.25 0.93 5.25
C ARG A 50 -13.99 0.12 4.96
N HIS A 51 -12.81 0.69 5.21
CA HIS A 51 -11.51 0.09 4.86
C HIS A 51 -10.66 -0.25 6.08
N PHE A 52 -10.81 0.52 7.17
CA PHE A 52 -9.98 0.41 8.37
C PHE A 52 -10.85 0.57 9.62
N THR A 53 -10.59 -0.22 10.66
CA THR A 53 -11.37 -0.16 11.91
C THR A 53 -10.78 0.88 12.86
N VAL A 54 -9.45 0.89 12.97
CA VAL A 54 -8.70 1.79 13.86
C VAL A 54 -7.53 2.43 13.12
N LEU A 55 -6.99 3.51 13.70
CA LEU A 55 -5.85 4.23 13.12
C LEU A 55 -4.64 3.33 12.84
N SER A 56 -4.37 2.37 13.74
CA SER A 56 -3.22 1.46 13.63
C SER A 56 -3.32 0.44 12.49
N ASP A 57 -4.49 0.30 11.84
CA ASP A 57 -4.65 -0.58 10.69
C ASP A 57 -3.99 0.01 9.43
N VAL A 58 -3.90 1.34 9.33
CA VAL A 58 -3.30 2.03 8.17
C VAL A 58 -1.81 1.71 8.03
N PRO A 59 -0.94 1.90 9.05
CA PRO A 59 0.47 1.55 8.94
C PRO A 59 0.69 0.05 8.74
N LYS A 60 -0.12 -0.81 9.38
CA LYS A 60 -0.06 -2.27 9.14
C LYS A 60 -0.29 -2.60 7.67
N ARG A 61 -1.31 -1.97 7.07
CA ARG A 61 -1.61 -2.15 5.65
C ARG A 61 -0.48 -1.64 4.75
N ILE A 62 0.10 -0.47 5.07
CA ILE A 62 1.27 0.05 4.35
C ILE A 62 2.44 -0.94 4.39
N CYS A 63 2.76 -1.48 5.58
CA CYS A 63 3.84 -2.46 5.72
C CYS A 63 3.55 -3.78 4.98
N SER A 64 2.30 -4.27 5.02
CA SER A 64 1.90 -5.48 4.28
C SER A 64 2.07 -5.29 2.79
N ASP A 65 1.53 -4.19 2.24
CA ASP A 65 1.63 -3.90 0.81
C ASP A 65 3.11 -3.81 0.38
N PHE A 66 3.97 -3.17 1.19
CA PHE A 66 5.40 -3.09 0.91
C PHE A 66 6.11 -4.45 1.00
N ALA A 67 5.74 -5.28 1.98
CA ALA A 67 6.30 -6.62 2.12
C ALA A 67 5.91 -7.53 0.95
N GLU A 68 4.69 -7.40 0.43
CA GLU A 68 4.21 -8.08 -0.76
C GLU A 68 5.00 -7.62 -2.00
N GLU A 69 5.14 -6.31 -2.21
CA GLU A 69 5.94 -5.74 -3.31
C GLU A 69 7.40 -6.23 -3.28
N LEU A 70 8.02 -6.26 -2.10
CA LEU A 70 9.38 -6.81 -1.93
C LEU A 70 9.44 -8.31 -2.21
N SER A 71 8.48 -9.09 -1.72
CA SER A 71 8.41 -10.54 -1.94
C SER A 71 8.29 -10.88 -3.42
N GLU A 72 7.47 -10.13 -4.16
CA GLU A 72 7.34 -10.27 -5.61
C GLU A 72 8.63 -9.89 -6.34
N GLY A 73 9.27 -8.79 -5.94
CA GLY A 73 10.57 -8.38 -6.47
C GLY A 73 11.66 -9.43 -6.25
N LEU A 74 11.70 -10.07 -5.07
CA LEU A 74 12.68 -11.12 -4.76
C LEU A 74 12.45 -12.39 -5.59
N LYS A 75 11.21 -12.79 -5.85
CA LYS A 75 10.90 -13.93 -6.75
C LYS A 75 11.36 -13.68 -8.19
N ALA A 76 11.32 -12.43 -8.65
CA ALA A 76 11.84 -12.06 -9.97
C ALA A 76 13.37 -12.19 -10.05
N LEU A 77 14.07 -12.14 -8.91
CA LEU A 77 15.52 -12.30 -8.79
C LEU A 77 15.94 -13.75 -8.48
N ASP A 78 15.00 -14.68 -8.34
CA ASP A 78 15.30 -16.08 -8.07
C ASP A 78 16.14 -16.67 -9.23
N PRO A 79 17.34 -17.22 -8.96
CA PRO A 79 18.18 -17.88 -9.96
C PRO A 79 17.47 -18.97 -10.76
N GLU A 80 16.43 -19.60 -10.20
CA GLU A 80 15.61 -20.60 -10.92
C GLU A 80 14.76 -19.96 -12.03
N ASN A 81 14.32 -18.71 -11.87
CA ASN A 81 13.66 -17.93 -12.93
C ASN A 81 14.66 -17.34 -13.95
N LEU A 82 15.95 -17.23 -13.58
CA LEU A 82 17.04 -16.77 -14.45
C LEU A 82 17.64 -17.89 -15.33
N ARG A 83 17.23 -19.16 -15.16
CA ARG A 83 17.72 -20.29 -15.97
C ARG A 83 17.35 -20.24 -17.45
N GLY A 84 16.49 -19.31 -17.88
CA GLY A 84 16.16 -19.10 -19.30
C GLY A 84 17.21 -18.30 -20.11
N GLY A 85 18.24 -17.73 -19.46
CA GLY A 85 19.11 -16.72 -20.10
C GLY A 85 20.56 -17.10 -20.39
N TYR A 86 21.05 -18.28 -19.97
CA TYR A 86 22.49 -18.60 -20.05
C TYR A 86 22.92 -19.46 -21.25
N HIS A 87 22.04 -19.65 -22.25
CA HIS A 87 22.37 -20.41 -23.46
C HIS A 87 23.24 -19.64 -24.48
N TYR A 88 23.90 -18.55 -24.06
CA TYR A 88 24.76 -17.70 -24.88
C TYR A 88 26.17 -17.49 -24.31
N PHE A 89 26.65 -18.37 -23.42
CA PHE A 89 28.02 -18.26 -22.88
C PHE A 89 28.82 -19.57 -22.83
N THR A 90 28.47 -20.57 -23.63
CA THR A 90 29.25 -21.83 -23.75
C THR A 90 29.90 -22.01 -25.11
N ILE A 91 30.18 -20.92 -25.83
CA ILE A 91 31.05 -20.92 -27.01
C ILE A 91 32.18 -19.91 -26.77
N CYS A 92 33.06 -20.25 -25.84
CA CYS A 92 34.44 -19.82 -25.71
C CYS A 92 35.22 -20.96 -25.06
#